data_AF-A0A7V1Y415-F1
#
_entry.id   AF-A0A7V1Y415-F1
#
_cell.length_a   1.000
_cell.length_b   1.000
_cell.length_c   1.000
_cell.angle_alpha   90.00
_cell.angle_beta   90.00
_cell.angle_gamma   90.00
#
_symmetry.space_group_name_H-M   'P 1'
#
loop_
_entity.id
_entity.type
_entity.pdbx_description
1 polymer ?
#
loop_
_entity_poly.entity_id
_entity_poly.type
_entity_poly.pdbx_seq_one_letter_code
_entity_poly.pdbx_strand_id
1 'polypeptide(L)' 'MIGLLHPGEALTMDQVAERLPQLTWNQLFQAVDTLSRQGAIALHQRGRQYEISLSRPVAQ' A
#
# COMPACT_ATOMS: atom_id res chain seq x y z
N MET A 1 -8.49 2.25 -4.01
CA MET A 1 -7.20 2.07 -3.32
C MET A 1 -6.03 2.72 -4.08
N ILE A 2 -5.88 2.51 -5.39
CA ILE A 2 -4.77 3.08 -6.18
C ILE A 2 -4.74 4.63 -6.19
N GLY A 3 -5.89 5.31 -6.11
CA GLY A 3 -5.94 6.77 -6.01
C GLY A 3 -5.51 7.37 -4.67
N LEU A 4 -5.09 6.54 -3.70
CA LEU A 4 -4.69 6.99 -2.35
C LEU A 4 -3.19 7.25 -2.21
N LEU A 5 -2.38 6.60 -3.05
CA LEU A 5 -0.92 6.71 -3.03
C LEU A 5 -0.50 7.63 -4.18
N HIS A 6 0.21 8.70 -3.87
CA HIS A 6 0.82 9.55 -4.89
C HIS A 6 2.22 9.04 -5.27
N PRO A 7 2.69 9.29 -6.51
CA PRO A 7 4.06 8.95 -6.90
C PRO A 7 5.09 9.58 -5.97
N GLY A 8 5.89 8.76 -5.29
CA GLY A 8 6.90 9.20 -4.32
C GLY A 8 6.40 9.32 -2.87
N GLU A 9 5.11 9.09 -2.61
CA GLU A 9 4.56 8.97 -1.26
C GLU A 9 4.63 7.49 -0.83
N ALA A 10 4.89 7.28 0.47
CA ALA A 10 4.76 5.99 1.12
C ALA A 10 3.87 6.15 2.37
N LEU A 11 2.94 5.21 2.57
CA LEU A 11 1.98 5.25 3.67
C LEU A 11 2.09 3.99 4.52
N THR A 12 1.95 4.12 5.84
CA THR A 12 1.81 2.94 6.69
C THR A 12 0.44 2.29 6.53
N MET A 13 0.33 1.02 6.91
CA MET A 13 -0.96 0.34 6.96
C MET A 13 -2.00 1.08 7.82
N ASP A 14 -1.58 1.65 8.95
CA ASP A 14 -2.46 2.45 9.82
C ASP A 14 -2.96 3.72 9.11
N GLN A 15 -2.10 4.44 8.41
CA GLN A 15 -2.49 5.63 7.64
C GLN A 15 -3.47 5.29 6.50
N VAL A 16 -3.30 4.12 5.87
CA VAL A 16 -4.27 3.66 4.86
C VAL A 16 -5.61 3.30 5.50
N ALA A 17 -5.61 2.67 6.67
CA ALA A 17 -6.82 2.36 7.43
C ALA A 17 -7.57 3.63 7.86
N GLU A 18 -6.86 4.67 8.31
CA GLU A 18 -7.44 5.98 8.65
C GLU A 18 -8.10 6.65 7.44
N ARG A 19 -7.50 6.55 6.25
CA ARG A 19 -8.04 7.13 5.01
C ARG A 19 -9.16 6.28 4.39
N LEU A 20 -9.29 5.01 4.76
CA LEU A 20 -10.31 4.08 4.25
C LEU A 20 -11.11 3.45 5.42
N PRO A 21 -11.79 4.27 6.25
CA PRO A 21 -12.47 3.78 7.46
C PRO A 21 -13.61 2.80 7.19
N GLN A 22 -14.09 2.73 5.95
CA GLN A 22 -15.11 1.78 5.50
C GLN A 22 -14.56 0.36 5.29
N LEU A 23 -13.24 0.19 5.24
CA LEU A 23 -12.61 -1.13 5.11
C LEU A 23 -12.21 -1.64 6.49
N THR A 24 -12.54 -2.91 6.75
CA THR A 24 -11.96 -3.63 7.87
C THR A 24 -10.47 -3.92 7.62
N TRP A 25 -9.72 -4.14 8.69
CA TRP A 25 -8.31 -4.55 8.61
C TRP A 25 -8.10 -5.74 7.67
N ASN A 26 -8.95 -6.78 7.74
CA ASN A 26 -8.84 -7.94 6.86
C ASN A 26 -9.01 -7.59 5.37
N GLN A 27 -9.97 -6.72 5.05
CA GLN A 27 -10.18 -6.27 3.66
C GLN A 27 -9.02 -5.40 3.18
N LEU A 28 -8.48 -4.55 4.05
CA LEU A 28 -7.30 -3.76 3.75
C LEU A 28 -6.10 -4.66 3.45
N PHE A 29 -5.83 -5.66 4.31
CA PHE A 29 -4.74 -6.63 4.10
C PHE A 29 -4.90 -7.40 2.77
N GLN A 30 -6.10 -7.89 2.47
CA GLN A 30 -6.35 -8.61 1.22
C GLN A 30 -6.11 -7.73 -0.02
N ALA A 31 -6.55 -6.48 0.02
CA ALA A 31 -6.36 -5.56 -1.08
C ALA A 31 -4.87 -5.18 -1.26
N VAL A 32 -4.14 -4.96 -0.17
CA VAL A 32 -2.69 -4.71 -0.20
C VAL A 32 -1.93 -5.93 -0.73
N ASP A 33 -2.24 -7.14 -0.25
CA ASP A 33 -1.63 -8.37 -0.76
C ASP A 33 -1.89 -8.57 -2.26
N THR A 34 -3.13 -8.36 -2.70
CA THR A 34 -3.51 -8.46 -4.12
C THR A 34 -2.75 -7.46 -4.99
N LEU A 35 -2.72 -6.18 -4.59
CA LEU A 35 -2.04 -5.13 -5.36
C LEU A 35 -0.51 -5.31 -5.37
N SER A 36 0.05 -5.82 -4.27
CA SER A 36 1.47 -6.15 -4.17
C SER A 36 1.85 -7.28 -5.14
N ARG A 37 1.06 -8.36 -5.18
CA ARG A 37 1.25 -9.47 -6.13
C ARG A 37 1.09 -9.07 -7.59
N GLN A 38 0.23 -8.09 -7.87
CA GLN A 38 0.05 -7.51 -9.19
C GLN A 38 1.18 -6.56 -9.59
N GLY A 39 2.10 -6.25 -8.68
CA GLY A 39 3.19 -5.30 -8.90
C GLY A 39 2.71 -3.85 -8.98
N ALA A 40 1.50 -3.52 -8.53
CA ALA A 40 0.98 -2.15 -8.53
C ALA A 40 1.52 -1.32 -7.36
N ILE A 41 1.82 -1.98 -6.23
CA ILE A 41 2.42 -1.37 -5.04
C ILE A 41 3.62 -2.19 -4.56
N ALA A 42 4.52 -1.53 -3.84
CA ALA A 42 5.63 -2.15 -3.16
C ALA A 42 5.47 -2.01 -1.64
N LEU A 43 5.82 -3.07 -0.91
CA LEU A 43 5.88 -3.07 0.54
C LEU A 43 7.33 -2.93 0.99
N HIS A 44 7.59 -1.95 1.85
CA HIS A 44 8.91 -1.72 2.43
C HIS A 44 8.82 -1.87 3.94
N GLN A 45 9.63 -2.76 4.50
CA GLN A 45 9.76 -2.87 5.94
C GLN A 45 10.67 -1.76 6.46
N ARG A 46 10.15 -0.89 7.33
CA ARG A 46 10.91 0.17 8.02
C ARG A 46 10.79 -0.07 9.53
N GLY A 47 11.82 -0.68 10.10
CA GLY A 47 11.80 -1.07 11.51
C GLY A 47 10.70 -2.08 11.81
N ARG A 48 9.70 -1.69 12.60
CA ARG A 48 8.55 -2.55 12.98
C ARG A 48 7.27 -2.28 12.17
N GLN A 49 7.31 -1.36 11.21
CA GLN A 49 6.17 -0.98 10.39
C GLN A 49 6.42 -1.33 8.92
N TYR A 50 5.33 -1.52 8.19
CA TYR A 50 5.34 -1.65 6.74
C TYR A 50 4.83 -0.37 6.11
N GLU A 51 5.58 0.14 5.15
CA GLU A 51 5.20 1.24 4.28
C GLU A 51 4.79 0.69 2.92
N ILE A 52 3.73 1.26 2.37
CA ILE A 52 3.18 0.95 1.06
C ILE A 52 3.50 2.13 0.14
N SER A 53 4.10 1.86 -1.01
CA SER A 53 4.31 2.87 -2.06
C SER A 53 3.83 2.35 -3.41
N LEU A 54 3.62 3.23 -4.38
CA LEU A 54 3.39 2.80 -5.76
C LEU A 54 4.66 2.14 -6.30
N SER A 55 4.51 0.97 -6.92
CA SER A 55 5.59 0.37 -7.68
C SER A 55 5.91 1.27 -8.87
N ARG A 56 7.16 1.74 -8.94
CA ARG A 56 7.63 2.36 -10.19
C ARG A 56 7.67 1.26 -11.25
N PRO A 57 7.18 1.52 -12.47
CA PRO A 57 7.46 0.63 -13.57
C PRO A 57 8.99 0.52 -13.68
N VAL A 58 9.51 -0.70 -13.59
CA VAL A 58 10.91 -0.96 -13.95
C VAL A 58 11.02 -0.55 -15.40
N ALA A 59 11.72 0.55 -15.66
CA ALA A 59 12.18 0.87 -17.01
C ALA A 59 13.08 -0.30 -17.41
N GLN A 60 12.58 -1.13 -18.34
CA GLN A 60 13.37 -2.15 -19.01
C GLN A 60 14.43 -1.49 -19.87
#